data_AF-A0A7Y3LKN7-F1
#
_entry.id   AF-A0A7Y3LKN7-F1
#
_cell.length_a   1.000
_cell.length_b   1.000
_cell.length_c   1.000
_cell.angle_alpha   90.00
_cell.angle_beta   90.00
_cell.angle_gamma   90.00
#
_symmetry.space_group_name_H-M   'P 1'
#
loop_
_entity.id
_entity.type
_entity.pdbx_description
1 polymer ?
#
loop_
_entity_poly.entity_id
_entity_poly.type
_entity_poly.pdbx_seq_one_letter_code
_entity_poly.pdbx_strand_id
1 'polypeptide(L)'
;MLTVSQALLCRPKLLLIDELSLGLAPTVVAELLNAVRALSASGVTVVVVEQSVNVATAIANRAVFMERGQVRFSGPTPSVEQQPNLLRSVFMRAATRAHTRPKAGTSGLPPIDRTSVSAFGVLHATKRYGSVTVLNDVTLSVSKGEILGVIGANGAGKTTLFDFCSGFIKPEEGQVIMDGTDVTHLRPHQRANRGLGRVFQDAQLFASLTVAEVLAVALERHVDVKDPFASMFGLEAVANSEEKIADRVDELIEELGLSRYRNAFVTELSTGTRRVVDLACAMAHRPRVLLLDEPSSGIAQRESEAMGELLLGLRAETGASFIVIEHDVPLVSYISDRLVCLHLGEVIAEGETTEVLNNPDVISAYLGRDDVTINRSRSSSSEVPVPQGAPTGDAPTTIVSDPVVGGGPAEAPPVS
;
A
#
# COMPACT_ATOMS: atom_id res chain seq x y z
N MET A 1 9.66 -8.27 -22.41
CA MET A 1 9.33 -7.79 -23.77
C MET A 1 10.11 -8.53 -24.86
N LEU A 2 11.45 -8.43 -24.94
CA LEU A 2 12.22 -9.06 -26.03
C LEU A 2 11.99 -10.58 -26.16
N THR A 3 11.99 -11.32 -25.06
CA THR A 3 11.75 -12.78 -25.04
C THR A 3 10.36 -13.15 -25.55
N VAL A 4 9.34 -12.37 -25.19
CA VAL A 4 7.98 -12.55 -25.69
C VAL A 4 7.93 -12.27 -27.19
N SER A 5 8.54 -11.18 -27.66
CA SER A 5 8.65 -10.87 -29.09
C SER A 5 9.37 -11.96 -29.89
N GLN A 6 10.44 -12.53 -29.34
CA GLN A 6 11.16 -13.66 -29.95
C GLN A 6 10.29 -14.91 -30.06
N ALA A 7 9.53 -15.25 -29.01
CA ALA A 7 8.61 -16.38 -29.04
C ALA A 7 7.50 -16.22 -30.09
N LEU A 8 7.06 -14.97 -30.35
CA LEU A 8 6.01 -14.66 -31.32
C LEU A 8 6.47 -14.76 -32.78
N LEU A 9 7.75 -14.59 -33.06
CA LEU A 9 8.30 -14.77 -34.42
C LEU A 9 8.01 -16.17 -34.98
N CYS A 10 7.92 -17.17 -34.10
CA CYS A 10 7.63 -18.55 -34.46
C CYS A 10 6.15 -18.82 -34.79
N ARG A 11 5.26 -17.81 -34.68
CA ARG A 11 3.80 -17.96 -34.84
C ARG A 11 3.24 -19.16 -34.05
N PRO A 12 3.45 -19.20 -32.72
CA PRO A 12 3.06 -20.35 -31.92
C PRO A 12 1.54 -20.53 -31.91
N LYS A 13 1.09 -21.79 -31.94
CA LYS A 13 -0.33 -22.13 -31.66
C LYS A 13 -0.61 -22.19 -30.16
N LEU A 14 0.43 -22.46 -29.36
CA LEU A 14 0.41 -22.49 -27.90
C LEU A 14 1.61 -21.70 -27.37
N LEU A 15 1.36 -20.72 -26.52
CA LEU A 15 2.35 -19.93 -25.82
C LEU A 15 2.29 -20.25 -24.32
N LEU A 16 3.40 -20.73 -23.77
CA LEU A 16 3.56 -20.94 -22.33
C LEU A 16 4.37 -19.78 -21.77
N ILE A 17 3.84 -19.11 -20.75
CA ILE A 17 4.48 -17.99 -20.08
C ILE A 17 4.64 -18.35 -18.61
N ASP A 18 5.88 -18.31 -18.13
CA ASP A 18 6.20 -18.49 -16.72
C ASP A 18 6.44 -17.11 -16.10
N GLU A 19 5.65 -16.78 -15.08
CA GLU A 19 5.75 -15.56 -14.26
C GLU A 19 5.79 -14.24 -15.06
N LEU A 20 4.66 -13.91 -15.71
CA LEU A 20 4.54 -12.75 -16.61
C LEU A 20 4.88 -11.40 -15.94
N SER A 21 4.52 -11.22 -14.68
CA SER A 21 4.62 -9.95 -13.95
C SER A 21 5.86 -9.81 -13.07
N LEU A 22 6.68 -10.85 -12.91
CA LEU A 22 7.79 -10.83 -11.97
C LEU A 22 8.85 -9.78 -12.33
N GLY A 23 9.12 -8.87 -11.39
CA GLY A 23 10.21 -7.89 -11.50
C GLY A 23 9.97 -6.79 -12.55
N LEU A 24 8.71 -6.59 -12.96
CA LEU A 24 8.32 -5.56 -13.90
C LEU A 24 7.53 -4.45 -13.22
N ALA A 25 7.71 -3.21 -13.69
CA ALA A 25 6.93 -2.07 -13.21
C ALA A 25 5.44 -2.23 -13.57
N PRO A 26 4.50 -1.73 -12.75
CA PRO A 26 3.06 -1.93 -12.96
C PRO A 26 2.55 -1.49 -14.33
N THR A 27 3.09 -0.40 -14.88
CA THR A 27 2.78 0.10 -16.22
C THR A 27 3.21 -0.88 -17.32
N VAL A 28 4.39 -1.48 -17.18
CA VAL A 28 4.91 -2.50 -18.10
C VAL A 28 4.09 -3.79 -18.00
N VAL A 29 3.67 -4.16 -16.79
CA VAL A 29 2.74 -5.28 -16.61
C VAL A 29 1.45 -5.00 -17.35
N ALA A 30 0.83 -3.83 -17.18
CA ALA A 30 -0.42 -3.48 -17.88
C ALA A 30 -0.30 -3.55 -19.41
N GLU A 31 0.81 -3.06 -19.98
CA GLU A 31 1.09 -3.20 -21.42
C GLU A 31 1.23 -4.67 -21.85
N LEU A 32 1.94 -5.48 -21.07
CA LEU A 32 2.07 -6.91 -21.30
C LEU A 32 0.74 -7.64 -21.25
N LEU A 33 -0.14 -7.32 -20.30
CA LEU A 33 -1.47 -7.93 -20.22
C LEU A 33 -2.28 -7.63 -21.49
N ASN A 34 -2.21 -6.39 -22.00
CA ASN A 34 -2.87 -6.02 -23.25
C ASN A 34 -2.29 -6.77 -24.45
N ALA A 35 -0.97 -6.90 -24.54
CA ALA A 35 -0.30 -7.65 -25.60
C ALA A 35 -0.70 -9.14 -25.59
N VAL A 36 -0.71 -9.77 -24.41
CA VAL A 36 -1.11 -11.18 -24.24
C VAL A 36 -2.58 -11.40 -24.60
N ARG A 37 -3.47 -10.48 -24.22
CA ARG A 37 -4.90 -10.53 -24.62
C ARG A 37 -5.07 -10.41 -26.13
N ALA A 38 -4.37 -9.48 -26.78
CA ALA A 38 -4.42 -9.32 -28.23
C ALA A 38 -3.94 -10.58 -28.96
N LEU A 39 -2.89 -11.23 -28.43
CA LEU A 39 -2.40 -12.51 -28.96
C LEU A 39 -3.41 -13.63 -28.81
N SER A 40 -4.05 -13.74 -27.64
CA SER A 40 -5.12 -14.73 -27.44
C SER A 40 -6.28 -14.51 -28.40
N ALA A 41 -6.69 -13.25 -28.60
CA ALA A 41 -7.74 -12.88 -29.56
C ALA A 41 -7.37 -13.22 -31.02
N SER A 42 -6.07 -13.24 -31.35
CA SER A 42 -5.60 -13.65 -32.68
C SER A 42 -5.61 -15.17 -32.92
N GLY A 43 -6.02 -15.97 -31.93
CA GLY A 43 -6.17 -17.42 -32.04
C GLY A 43 -5.02 -18.23 -31.43
N VAL A 44 -4.06 -17.59 -30.77
CA VAL A 44 -3.00 -18.27 -30.01
C VAL A 44 -3.56 -18.74 -28.67
N THR A 45 -3.39 -20.03 -28.34
CA THR A 45 -3.69 -20.51 -26.99
C THR A 45 -2.59 -20.06 -26.05
N VAL A 46 -2.93 -19.43 -24.92
CA VAL A 46 -1.96 -18.95 -23.93
C VAL A 46 -2.18 -19.67 -22.61
N VAL A 47 -1.11 -20.21 -22.03
CA VAL A 47 -1.09 -20.70 -20.65
C VAL A 47 -0.08 -19.86 -19.89
N VAL A 48 -0.55 -19.19 -18.84
CA VAL A 48 0.28 -18.35 -17.98
C VAL A 48 0.33 -18.96 -16.59
N VAL A 49 1.53 -19.12 -16.07
CA VAL A 49 1.78 -19.39 -14.65
C VAL A 49 2.02 -18.05 -13.97
N GLU A 50 1.20 -17.74 -12.96
CA GLU A 50 1.26 -16.48 -12.24
C GLU A 50 1.11 -16.71 -10.74
N GLN A 51 1.86 -15.93 -9.95
CA GLN A 51 1.75 -15.93 -8.49
C GLN A 51 0.68 -14.93 -8.04
N SER A 52 0.48 -13.85 -8.81
CA SER A 52 -0.54 -12.86 -8.53
C SER A 52 -1.90 -13.33 -9.02
N VAL A 53 -2.82 -13.56 -8.08
CA VAL A 53 -4.22 -13.92 -8.39
C VAL A 53 -4.86 -12.84 -9.25
N ASN A 54 -4.62 -11.56 -8.92
CA ASN A 54 -5.21 -10.42 -9.65
C ASN A 54 -4.69 -10.34 -11.09
N VAL A 55 -3.40 -10.58 -11.32
CA VAL A 55 -2.84 -10.60 -12.68
C VAL A 55 -3.37 -11.79 -13.46
N ALA A 56 -3.40 -12.97 -12.84
CA ALA A 56 -3.93 -14.18 -13.45
C ALA A 56 -5.41 -14.00 -13.82
N THR A 57 -6.23 -13.41 -12.94
CA THR A 57 -7.66 -13.21 -13.19
C THR A 57 -7.93 -12.12 -14.22
N ALA A 58 -7.04 -11.13 -14.33
CA ALA A 58 -7.15 -10.11 -15.36
C ALA A 58 -6.97 -10.67 -16.78
N ILE A 59 -6.15 -11.71 -16.99
CA ILE A 59 -5.83 -12.20 -18.35
C ILE A 59 -6.49 -13.52 -18.72
N ALA A 60 -6.75 -14.38 -17.75
CA ALA A 60 -7.19 -15.74 -18.03
C ALA A 60 -8.71 -15.82 -18.09
N ASN A 61 -9.23 -16.61 -19.04
CA ASN A 61 -10.65 -16.99 -19.08
C ASN A 61 -10.93 -18.20 -18.17
N ARG A 62 -9.90 -19.01 -17.91
CA ARG A 62 -9.94 -20.20 -17.05
C ARG A 62 -8.69 -20.21 -16.18
N ALA A 63 -8.87 -20.45 -14.89
CA ALA A 63 -7.79 -20.53 -13.92
C ALA A 63 -7.64 -21.96 -13.38
N VAL A 64 -6.40 -22.35 -13.10
CA VAL A 64 -6.06 -23.59 -12.38
C VAL A 64 -5.20 -23.18 -11.20
N PHE A 65 -5.65 -23.49 -9.99
CA PHE A 65 -4.85 -23.27 -8.79
C PHE A 65 -4.29 -24.58 -8.28
N MET A 66 -2.99 -24.57 -8.01
CA MET A 66 -2.25 -25.72 -7.52
C MET A 66 -1.66 -25.43 -6.14
N GLU A 67 -1.76 -26.40 -5.25
CA GLU A 67 -1.17 -26.34 -3.92
C GLU A 67 -0.57 -27.72 -3.57
N ARG A 68 0.70 -27.76 -3.15
CA ARG A 68 1.41 -29.00 -2.79
C ARG A 68 1.33 -30.09 -3.88
N GLY A 69 1.47 -29.68 -5.14
CA GLY A 69 1.39 -30.57 -6.30
C GLY A 69 -0.01 -31.10 -6.62
N GLN A 70 -1.06 -30.62 -5.94
CA GLN A 70 -2.45 -30.99 -6.20
C GLN A 70 -3.22 -29.80 -6.78
N VAL A 71 -4.04 -30.06 -7.80
CA VAL A 71 -4.99 -29.05 -8.31
C VAL A 71 -6.10 -28.89 -7.28
N ARG A 72 -6.19 -27.72 -6.65
CA ARG A 72 -7.25 -27.38 -5.68
C ARG A 72 -8.46 -26.78 -6.36
N PHE A 73 -8.26 -26.11 -7.49
CA PHE A 73 -9.32 -25.49 -8.27
C PHE A 73 -9.00 -25.55 -9.76
N SER A 74 -10.03 -25.79 -10.57
CA SER A 74 -9.98 -25.65 -12.02
C SER A 74 -11.34 -25.19 -12.51
N GLY A 75 -11.40 -24.02 -13.15
CA GLY A 75 -12.67 -23.46 -13.58
C GLY A 75 -12.55 -22.08 -14.20
N PRO A 76 -13.68 -21.46 -14.57
CA PRO A 76 -13.72 -20.09 -15.06
C PRO A 76 -13.15 -19.12 -14.04
N THR A 77 -12.46 -18.09 -14.51
CA THR A 77 -11.81 -17.08 -13.67
C THR A 77 -12.77 -16.34 -12.72
N PRO A 78 -13.99 -15.93 -13.11
CA PRO A 78 -14.94 -15.29 -12.18
C PRO A 78 -15.32 -16.19 -10.98
N SER A 79 -15.15 -17.51 -11.10
CA SER A 79 -15.42 -18.45 -10.03
C SER A 79 -14.28 -18.56 -9.01
N VAL A 80 -13.07 -18.03 -9.32
CA VAL A 80 -11.93 -17.97 -8.40
C VAL A 80 -12.19 -16.95 -7.29
N GLU A 81 -12.72 -15.78 -7.65
CA GLU A 81 -13.10 -14.70 -6.71
C GLU A 81 -14.21 -15.18 -5.73
N GLN A 82 -15.02 -16.14 -6.16
CA GLN A 82 -16.08 -16.75 -5.36
C GLN A 82 -15.60 -17.88 -4.44
N GLN A 83 -14.32 -18.25 -4.46
CA GLN A 83 -13.74 -19.33 -3.64
C GLN A 83 -12.94 -18.75 -2.45
N PRO A 84 -13.54 -18.62 -1.24
CA PRO A 84 -12.89 -17.96 -0.10
C PRO A 84 -11.67 -18.74 0.44
N ASN A 85 -11.57 -20.03 0.15
CA ASN A 85 -10.48 -20.90 0.62
C ASN A 85 -9.14 -20.66 -0.10
N LEU A 86 -9.17 -20.15 -1.33
CA LEU A 86 -7.99 -19.94 -2.16
C LEU A 86 -7.15 -18.76 -1.66
N LEU A 87 -7.79 -17.63 -1.38
CA LEU A 87 -7.13 -16.43 -0.88
C LEU A 87 -6.82 -16.56 0.62
N ARG A 88 -7.64 -17.32 1.37
CA ARG A 88 -7.26 -17.79 2.70
C ARG A 88 -5.93 -18.53 2.69
N SER A 89 -5.59 -19.30 1.65
CA SER A 89 -4.29 -19.99 1.61
C SER A 89 -3.08 -19.02 1.53
N VAL A 90 -3.22 -17.87 0.86
CA VAL A 90 -2.18 -16.83 0.80
C VAL A 90 -2.01 -16.17 2.17
N PHE A 91 -3.11 -15.78 2.80
CA PHE A 91 -3.12 -15.25 4.16
C PHE A 91 -2.61 -16.25 5.19
N MET A 92 -2.99 -17.54 5.09
CA MET A 92 -2.50 -18.61 5.96
C MET A 92 -1.00 -18.87 5.76
N ARG A 93 -0.48 -18.78 4.53
CA ARG A 93 0.96 -18.91 4.26
C ARG A 93 1.74 -17.74 4.86
N ALA A 94 1.23 -16.52 4.71
CA ALA A 94 1.81 -15.34 5.35
C ALA A 94 1.75 -15.44 6.88
N ALA A 95 0.61 -15.85 7.44
CA ALA A 95 0.47 -16.11 8.88
C ALA A 95 1.46 -17.21 9.33
N THR A 96 1.64 -18.29 8.58
CA THR A 96 2.61 -19.34 8.91
C THR A 96 4.05 -18.82 8.85
N ARG A 97 4.38 -17.99 7.85
CA ARG A 97 5.70 -17.31 7.76
C ARG A 97 5.95 -16.39 8.96
N ALA A 98 4.93 -15.62 9.36
CA ALA A 98 4.99 -14.78 10.55
C ALA A 98 5.23 -15.62 11.83
N HIS A 99 4.68 -16.83 11.93
CA HIS A 99 4.98 -17.76 13.04
C HIS A 99 6.41 -18.31 13.02
N THR A 100 6.99 -18.51 11.83
CA THR A 100 8.36 -19.04 11.68
C THR A 100 9.45 -17.99 11.78
N ARG A 101 9.10 -16.70 11.85
CA ARG A 101 10.05 -15.66 12.23
C ARG A 101 10.59 -16.06 13.61
N PRO A 102 11.90 -16.39 13.74
CA PRO A 102 12.50 -16.32 15.06
C PRO A 102 12.21 -14.89 15.49
N LYS A 103 11.55 -14.67 16.64
CA LYS A 103 11.48 -13.33 17.23
C LYS A 103 12.92 -12.86 17.29
N ALA A 104 13.34 -12.10 16.27
CA ALA A 104 14.73 -11.74 16.04
C ALA A 104 15.18 -11.16 17.36
N GLY A 105 16.27 -11.72 17.90
CA GLY A 105 16.64 -11.58 19.29
C GLY A 105 16.31 -10.20 19.84
N THR A 106 15.19 -10.11 20.56
CA THR A 106 14.92 -9.11 21.59
C THR A 106 15.79 -9.40 22.81
N SER A 107 17.01 -9.90 22.59
CA SER A 107 18.03 -10.15 23.61
C SER A 107 18.77 -8.84 23.95
N GLY A 108 18.04 -7.72 23.94
CA GLY A 108 18.57 -6.38 24.18
C GLY A 108 17.51 -5.29 24.16
N LEU A 109 16.39 -5.48 23.46
CA LEU A 109 15.23 -4.61 23.53
C LEU A 109 14.21 -5.19 24.52
N PRO A 110 13.76 -4.43 25.54
CA PRO A 110 12.75 -4.90 26.47
C PRO A 110 11.46 -5.30 25.73
N PRO A 111 10.64 -6.20 26.30
CA PRO A 111 9.31 -6.49 25.77
C PRO A 111 8.60 -5.16 25.49
N ILE A 112 7.94 -5.04 24.34
CA ILE A 112 7.12 -3.85 24.01
C ILE A 112 6.11 -3.71 25.14
N ASP A 113 6.39 -2.78 26.05
CA ASP A 113 5.53 -2.51 27.18
C ASP A 113 4.28 -1.86 26.61
N ARG A 114 3.16 -2.59 26.60
CA ARG A 114 1.87 -2.09 26.11
C ARG A 114 1.32 -0.95 26.98
N THR A 115 2.02 -0.59 28.07
CA THR A 115 1.77 0.61 28.89
C THR A 115 2.72 1.78 28.57
N SER A 116 3.62 1.64 27.58
CA SER A 116 4.63 2.63 27.23
C SER A 116 4.15 3.75 26.29
N VAL A 117 4.80 4.90 26.42
CA VAL A 117 4.54 6.15 25.70
C VAL A 117 4.54 5.94 24.19
N SER A 118 3.39 6.18 23.55
CA SER A 118 3.24 6.16 22.10
C SER A 118 4.27 7.11 21.45
N ALA A 119 5.05 6.58 20.50
CA ALA A 119 5.98 7.37 19.70
C ALA A 119 5.21 8.30 18.75
N PHE A 120 4.15 7.76 18.16
CA PHE A 120 3.27 8.47 17.27
C PHE A 120 1.88 7.84 17.26
N GLY A 121 0.85 8.68 17.11
CA GLY A 121 -0.52 8.21 17.01
C GLY A 121 -1.40 9.20 16.27
N VAL A 122 -2.50 8.65 15.76
CA VAL A 122 -3.62 9.40 15.21
C VAL A 122 -4.85 9.05 16.01
N LEU A 123 -5.61 10.06 16.43
CA LEU A 123 -6.82 9.91 17.23
C LEU A 123 -7.99 10.46 16.44
N HIS A 124 -9.04 9.67 16.25
CA HIS A 124 -10.31 10.10 15.67
C HIS A 124 -10.20 10.82 14.32
N ALA A 125 -9.29 10.39 13.44
CA ALA A 125 -9.10 11.03 12.15
C ALA A 125 -10.30 10.82 11.24
N THR A 126 -10.96 11.92 10.90
CA THR A 126 -12.04 11.95 9.91
C THR A 126 -11.63 12.87 8.76
N LYS A 127 -11.82 12.38 7.54
CA LYS A 127 -11.56 13.15 6.32
C LYS A 127 -12.63 12.91 5.27
N ARG A 128 -13.20 14.00 4.76
CA ARG A 128 -14.18 13.99 3.68
C ARG A 128 -13.65 14.72 2.45
N TYR A 129 -14.05 14.26 1.28
CA TYR A 129 -13.87 14.92 -0.01
C TYR A 129 -15.23 15.03 -0.70
N GLY A 130 -15.81 16.24 -0.69
CA GLY A 130 -17.19 16.42 -1.13
C GLY A 130 -18.14 15.59 -0.26
N SER A 131 -18.91 14.70 -0.89
CA SER A 131 -19.84 13.78 -0.21
C SER A 131 -19.22 12.45 0.22
N VAL A 132 -17.95 12.20 -0.09
CA VAL A 132 -17.29 10.92 0.19
C VAL A 132 -16.45 11.05 1.47
N THR A 133 -16.79 10.25 2.47
CA THR A 133 -15.95 10.06 3.67
C THR A 133 -14.87 9.04 3.34
N VAL A 134 -13.59 9.46 3.40
CA VAL A 134 -12.43 8.61 3.09
C VAL A 134 -11.75 8.08 4.34
N LEU A 135 -11.81 8.84 5.44
CA LEU A 135 -11.46 8.38 6.78
C LEU A 135 -12.65 8.67 7.70
N ASN A 136 -13.06 7.68 8.49
CA ASN A 136 -14.16 7.78 9.43
C ASN A 136 -13.68 7.33 10.81
N ASP A 137 -13.41 8.29 11.71
CA ASP A 137 -13.01 8.03 13.09
C ASP A 137 -11.80 7.09 13.26
N VAL A 138 -10.79 7.23 12.40
CA VAL A 138 -9.62 6.34 12.41
C VAL A 138 -8.70 6.68 13.58
N THR A 139 -8.46 5.69 14.44
CA THR A 139 -7.49 5.77 15.54
C THR A 139 -6.43 4.68 15.38
N LEU A 140 -5.16 5.06 15.49
CA LEU A 140 -4.02 4.13 15.48
C LEU A 140 -2.87 4.70 16.29
N SER A 141 -1.99 3.83 16.79
CA SER A 141 -0.78 4.25 17.50
C SER A 141 0.36 3.29 17.27
N VAL A 142 1.57 3.82 17.23
CA VAL A 142 2.82 3.04 17.19
C VAL A 142 3.67 3.36 18.41
N SER A 143 4.21 2.32 19.03
CA SER A 143 5.11 2.39 20.18
C SER A 143 6.54 2.69 19.73
N LYS A 144 7.43 3.06 20.65
CA LYS A 144 8.84 3.30 20.32
C LYS A 144 9.53 2.03 19.82
N GLY A 145 10.20 2.14 18.68
CA GLY A 145 10.87 1.02 18.04
C GLY A 145 9.93 -0.08 17.56
N GLU A 146 8.63 0.17 17.39
CA GLU A 146 7.66 -0.79 16.83
C GLU A 146 7.54 -0.62 15.31
N ILE A 147 7.34 -1.73 14.58
CA ILE A 147 6.89 -1.72 13.18
C ILE A 147 5.39 -2.06 13.14
N LEU A 148 4.57 -1.06 12.83
CA LEU A 148 3.13 -1.20 12.62
C LEU A 148 2.83 -1.34 11.13
N GLY A 149 2.29 -2.48 10.71
CA GLY A 149 1.80 -2.66 9.35
C GLY A 149 0.36 -2.20 9.20
N VAL A 150 0.07 -1.44 8.15
CA VAL A 150 -1.28 -1.00 7.77
C VAL A 150 -1.65 -1.66 6.46
N ILE A 151 -2.63 -2.57 6.53
CA ILE A 151 -3.13 -3.33 5.39
C ILE A 151 -4.54 -2.84 5.03
N GLY A 152 -4.99 -3.13 3.81
CA GLY A 152 -6.33 -2.80 3.34
C GLY A 152 -6.42 -2.82 1.83
N ALA A 153 -7.63 -2.97 1.30
CA ALA A 153 -7.88 -2.91 -0.14
C ALA A 153 -7.54 -1.53 -0.75
N ASN A 154 -7.46 -1.47 -2.08
CA ASN A 154 -7.32 -0.20 -2.78
C ASN A 154 -8.54 0.69 -2.49
N GLY A 155 -8.31 1.97 -2.22
CA GLY A 155 -9.37 2.90 -1.82
C GLY A 155 -9.79 2.85 -0.35
N ALA A 156 -9.15 2.01 0.49
CA ALA A 156 -9.48 1.93 1.93
C ALA A 156 -9.09 3.18 2.76
N GLY A 157 -8.48 4.20 2.16
CA GLY A 157 -8.06 5.43 2.84
C GLY A 157 -6.61 5.47 3.32
N LYS A 158 -5.79 4.44 3.04
CA LYS A 158 -4.39 4.31 3.52
C LYS A 158 -3.50 5.53 3.18
N THR A 159 -3.44 5.94 1.91
CA THR A 159 -2.67 7.12 1.49
C THR A 159 -3.20 8.40 2.14
N THR A 160 -4.53 8.56 2.22
CA THR A 160 -5.16 9.71 2.89
C THR A 160 -4.82 9.76 4.38
N LEU A 161 -4.73 8.61 5.05
CA LEU A 161 -4.26 8.49 6.43
C LEU A 161 -2.80 8.95 6.54
N PHE A 162 -1.91 8.55 5.63
CA PHE A 162 -0.52 9.02 5.64
C PHE A 162 -0.39 10.51 5.34
N ASP A 163 -1.20 11.05 4.43
CA ASP A 163 -1.26 12.49 4.18
C ASP A 163 -1.73 13.27 5.42
N PHE A 164 -2.67 12.70 6.17
CA PHE A 164 -3.14 13.25 7.45
C PHE A 164 -2.02 13.23 8.49
N CYS A 165 -1.35 12.09 8.66
CA CYS A 165 -0.20 11.89 9.55
C CYS A 165 0.94 12.86 9.28
N SER A 166 1.25 13.08 8.00
CA SER A 166 2.38 13.91 7.57
C SER A 166 2.04 15.38 7.36
N GLY A 167 0.77 15.77 7.49
CA GLY A 167 0.31 17.16 7.42
C GLY A 167 0.17 17.72 6.00
N PHE A 168 0.09 16.84 4.98
CA PHE A 168 -0.17 17.25 3.58
C PHE A 168 -1.64 17.56 3.33
N ILE A 169 -2.54 17.00 4.14
CA ILE A 169 -3.95 17.40 4.16
C ILE A 169 -4.29 18.07 5.49
N LYS A 170 -5.19 19.05 5.43
CA LYS A 170 -5.69 19.71 6.63
C LYS A 170 -6.67 18.78 7.35
N PRO A 171 -6.47 18.51 8.65
CA PRO A 171 -7.41 17.72 9.45
C PRO A 171 -8.75 18.46 9.57
N GLU A 172 -9.86 17.75 9.38
CA GLU A 172 -11.21 18.24 9.67
C GLU A 172 -11.59 17.94 11.12
N GLU A 173 -11.38 16.69 11.52
CA GLU A 173 -11.51 16.19 12.88
C GLU A 173 -10.34 15.26 13.18
N GLY A 174 -10.10 15.04 14.48
CA GLY A 174 -9.01 14.19 14.95
C GLY A 174 -7.71 14.92 15.20
N GLN A 175 -6.75 14.17 15.74
CA GLN A 175 -5.47 14.67 16.20
C GLN A 175 -4.32 13.77 15.74
N VAL A 176 -3.15 14.36 15.56
CA VAL A 176 -1.89 13.65 15.37
C VAL A 176 -0.98 13.98 16.54
N ILE A 177 -0.58 12.94 17.28
CA ILE A 177 0.28 13.03 18.46
C ILE A 177 1.65 12.43 18.12
N MET A 178 2.72 13.11 18.52
CA MET A 178 4.10 12.66 18.35
C MET A 178 4.87 12.90 19.65
N ASP A 179 5.45 11.85 20.22
CA ASP A 179 6.15 11.89 21.53
C ASP A 179 5.33 12.64 22.60
N GLY A 180 4.02 12.37 22.66
CA GLY A 180 3.08 13.01 23.59
C GLY A 180 2.71 14.47 23.28
N THR A 181 3.18 15.04 22.16
CA THR A 181 2.87 16.41 21.73
C THR A 181 1.89 16.40 20.57
N ASP A 182 0.85 17.25 20.63
CA ASP A 182 -0.05 17.47 19.49
C ASP A 182 0.69 18.22 18.36
N VAL A 183 0.76 17.58 17.19
CA VAL A 183 1.37 18.10 15.96
C VAL A 183 0.36 18.36 14.85
N THR A 184 -0.94 18.26 15.14
CA THR A 184 -2.07 18.31 14.20
C THR A 184 -2.05 19.53 13.28
N HIS A 185 -1.66 20.69 13.79
CA HIS A 185 -1.64 21.94 13.02
C HIS A 185 -0.26 22.33 12.46
N LEU A 186 0.75 21.48 12.67
CA LEU A 186 2.08 21.70 12.12
C LEU A 186 2.13 21.33 10.64
N ARG A 187 2.86 22.16 9.87
CA ARG A 187 3.18 21.91 8.46
C ARG A 187 4.13 20.70 8.32
N PRO A 188 4.19 20.04 7.15
CA PRO A 188 5.02 18.86 6.95
C PRO A 188 6.48 19.01 7.38
N HIS A 189 7.16 20.10 6.98
CA HIS A 189 8.56 20.36 7.37
C HIS A 189 8.73 20.54 8.89
N GLN A 190 7.73 21.04 9.60
CA GLN A 190 7.78 21.21 11.06
C GLN A 190 7.60 19.88 11.78
N ARG A 191 6.83 18.94 11.20
CA ARG A 191 6.74 17.55 11.68
C ARG A 191 8.04 16.80 11.38
N ALA A 192 8.63 17.01 10.22
CA ALA A 192 9.94 16.45 9.86
C ALA A 192 11.07 16.94 10.78
N ASN A 193 11.02 18.21 11.21
CA ASN A 193 11.94 18.75 12.22
C ASN A 193 11.76 18.13 13.61
N ARG A 194 10.59 17.54 13.90
CA ARG A 194 10.34 16.78 15.13
C ARG A 194 10.67 15.29 15.01
N GLY A 195 11.13 14.84 13.84
CA GLY A 195 11.55 13.46 13.61
C GLY A 195 10.54 12.58 12.87
N LEU A 196 9.54 13.16 12.18
CA LEU A 196 8.71 12.42 11.22
C LEU A 196 9.39 12.30 9.85
N GLY A 197 9.74 11.09 9.45
CA GLY A 197 10.12 10.77 8.07
C GLY A 197 8.92 10.24 7.27
N ARG A 198 8.92 10.46 5.96
CA ARG A 198 7.97 9.81 5.03
C ARG A 198 8.68 9.43 3.74
N VAL A 199 8.48 8.19 3.32
CA VAL A 199 8.78 7.68 1.97
C VAL A 199 7.45 7.57 1.23
N PHE A 200 7.36 8.21 0.07
CA PHE A 200 6.13 8.26 -0.75
C PHE A 200 6.06 7.05 -1.68
N GLN A 201 4.90 6.76 -2.27
CA GLN A 201 4.74 5.64 -3.21
C GLN A 201 5.67 5.77 -4.44
N ASP A 202 5.78 6.96 -5.03
CA ASP A 202 6.68 7.25 -6.14
C ASP A 202 7.97 7.92 -5.63
N ALA A 203 9.11 7.27 -5.82
CA ALA A 203 10.41 7.83 -5.49
C ALA A 203 10.74 9.02 -6.42
N GLN A 204 10.57 10.25 -5.94
CA GLN A 204 10.94 11.47 -6.68
C GLN A 204 12.42 11.82 -6.48
N LEU A 205 13.30 10.90 -6.87
CA LEU A 205 14.75 11.10 -6.83
C LEU A 205 15.24 11.91 -8.04
N PHE A 206 16.30 12.69 -7.85
CA PHE A 206 16.93 13.45 -8.94
C PHE A 206 17.61 12.51 -9.94
N ALA A 207 16.94 12.26 -11.05
CA ALA A 207 17.35 11.34 -12.10
C ALA A 207 18.77 11.60 -12.66
N SER A 208 19.19 12.87 -12.71
CA SER A 208 20.47 13.29 -13.27
C SER A 208 21.64 13.24 -12.27
N LEU A 209 21.37 12.96 -11.01
CA LEU A 209 22.39 12.89 -9.96
C LEU A 209 22.82 11.45 -9.70
N THR A 210 24.05 11.31 -9.22
CA THR A 210 24.56 10.06 -8.68
C THR A 210 23.96 9.77 -7.31
N VAL A 211 24.03 8.52 -6.84
CA VAL A 211 23.54 8.13 -5.51
C VAL A 211 24.18 8.99 -4.41
N ALA A 212 25.51 9.18 -4.44
CA ALA A 212 26.20 10.00 -3.46
C ALA A 212 25.70 11.46 -3.45
N GLU A 213 25.49 12.05 -4.62
CA GLU A 213 24.97 13.43 -4.74
C GLU A 213 23.54 13.55 -4.22
N VAL A 214 22.67 12.57 -4.52
CA VAL A 214 21.30 12.55 -4.01
C VAL A 214 21.28 12.50 -2.48
N LEU A 215 22.14 11.66 -1.87
CA LEU A 215 22.27 11.58 -0.42
C LEU A 215 22.85 12.85 0.19
N ALA A 216 23.83 13.48 -0.47
CA ALA A 216 24.36 14.78 -0.05
C ALA A 216 23.26 15.86 -0.05
N VAL A 217 22.41 15.89 -1.08
CA VAL A 217 21.25 16.79 -1.15
C VAL A 217 20.25 16.48 -0.03
N ALA A 218 19.96 15.21 0.24
CA ALA A 218 19.10 14.83 1.37
C ALA A 218 19.68 15.29 2.73
N LEU A 219 21.01 15.43 2.84
CA LEU A 219 21.66 15.92 4.05
C LEU A 219 21.75 17.44 4.15
N GLU A 220 21.31 18.22 3.14
CA GLU A 220 21.43 19.69 3.09
C GLU A 220 20.88 20.39 4.35
N ARG A 221 19.83 19.82 4.96
CA ARG A 221 19.27 20.37 6.21
C ARG A 221 20.26 20.39 7.38
N HIS A 222 21.26 19.51 7.38
CA HIS A 222 22.29 19.38 8.42
C HIS A 222 23.59 20.13 8.08
N VAL A 223 23.62 20.88 6.97
CA VAL A 223 24.75 21.74 6.65
C VAL A 223 24.76 22.90 7.64
N ASP A 224 25.82 22.97 8.46
CA ASP A 224 26.00 23.93 9.54
C ASP A 224 26.23 25.36 8.98
N VAL A 225 26.86 25.48 7.81
CA VAL A 225 27.25 26.76 7.21
C VAL A 225 26.52 26.94 5.88
N LYS A 226 25.47 27.78 5.88
CA LYS A 226 24.65 28.10 4.69
C LYS A 226 24.94 29.48 4.10
N ASP A 227 25.91 30.20 4.66
CA ASP A 227 26.22 31.57 4.25
C ASP A 227 26.94 31.56 2.88
N PRO A 228 26.32 32.11 1.81
CA PRO A 228 26.92 32.16 0.47
C PRO A 228 28.25 32.92 0.44
N PHE A 229 28.43 33.91 1.34
CA PHE A 229 29.68 34.65 1.44
C PHE A 229 30.79 33.79 2.06
N ALA A 230 30.46 32.96 3.06
CA ALA A 230 31.43 32.03 3.64
C ALA A 230 31.94 31.01 2.60
N SER A 231 31.06 30.51 1.74
CA SER A 231 31.42 29.64 0.61
C SER A 231 32.27 30.37 -0.43
N MET A 232 31.94 31.63 -0.73
CA MET A 232 32.69 32.45 -1.69
C MET A 232 34.12 32.76 -1.22
N PHE A 233 34.33 32.93 0.09
CA PHE A 233 35.65 33.18 0.68
C PHE A 233 36.43 31.90 1.03
N GLY A 234 35.89 30.70 0.72
CA GLY A 234 36.59 29.43 0.92
C GLY A 234 37.00 29.19 2.38
N LEU A 235 36.18 29.63 3.33
CA LEU A 235 36.51 29.49 4.75
C LEU A 235 36.61 28.02 5.15
N GLU A 236 37.59 27.69 5.99
CA GLU A 236 37.85 26.33 6.49
C GLU A 236 36.61 25.69 7.14
N ALA A 237 35.72 26.50 7.71
CA ALA A 237 34.44 26.06 8.25
C ALA A 237 33.48 25.44 7.20
N VAL A 238 33.55 25.88 5.94
CA VAL A 238 32.76 25.33 4.83
C VAL A 238 33.31 23.97 4.41
N ALA A 239 34.64 23.88 4.22
CA ALA A 239 35.31 22.63 3.88
C ALA A 239 35.06 21.54 4.94
N ASN A 240 35.17 21.88 6.23
CA ASN A 240 34.86 20.96 7.33
C ASN A 240 33.38 20.56 7.37
N SER A 241 32.47 21.44 6.94
CA SER A 241 31.04 21.10 6.85
C SER A 241 30.76 20.15 5.68
N GLU A 242 31.43 20.33 4.54
CA GLU A 242 31.32 19.44 3.38
C GLU A 242 31.91 18.06 3.66
N GLU A 243 33.05 17.99 4.35
CA GLU A 243 33.69 16.74 4.77
C GLU A 243 32.75 15.91 5.68
N LYS A 244 32.12 16.53 6.68
CA LYS A 244 31.12 15.86 7.52
C LYS A 244 29.92 15.30 6.73
N ILE A 245 29.51 16.00 5.67
CA ILE A 245 28.41 15.53 4.82
C ILE A 245 28.90 14.35 3.99
N ALA A 246 30.11 14.42 3.42
CA ALA A 246 30.72 13.32 2.69
C ALA A 246 30.86 12.06 3.56
N ASP A 247 31.35 12.21 4.80
CA ASP A 247 31.44 11.12 5.78
C ASP A 247 30.07 10.51 6.04
N ARG A 248 29.04 11.34 6.27
CA ARG A 248 27.68 10.82 6.51
C ARG A 248 27.06 10.18 5.27
N VAL A 249 27.40 10.66 4.07
CA VAL A 249 27.00 9.99 2.82
C VAL A 249 27.63 8.61 2.74
N ASP A 250 28.92 8.49 3.02
CA ASP A 250 29.62 7.21 2.97
C ASP A 250 29.08 6.23 4.03
N GLU A 251 28.77 6.70 5.24
CA GLU A 251 28.07 5.93 6.27
C GLU A 251 26.72 5.39 5.78
N LEU A 252 25.85 6.25 5.22
CA LEU A 252 24.55 5.83 4.68
C LEU A 252 24.68 4.84 3.52
N ILE A 253 25.70 5.02 2.67
CA ILE A 253 25.96 4.13 1.55
C ILE A 253 26.37 2.74 2.05
N GLU A 254 27.16 2.67 3.12
CA GLU A 254 27.54 1.40 3.75
C GLU A 254 26.36 0.76 4.50
N GLU A 255 25.68 1.52 5.38
CA GLU A 255 24.50 1.09 6.17
C GLU A 255 23.42 0.46 5.28
N LEU A 256 23.14 1.05 4.11
CA LEU A 256 22.09 0.58 3.19
C LEU A 256 22.61 -0.32 2.05
N GLY A 257 23.89 -0.72 2.06
CA GLY A 257 24.45 -1.64 1.07
C GLY A 257 24.51 -1.09 -0.37
N LEU A 258 24.66 0.23 -0.50
CA LEU A 258 24.67 0.97 -1.77
C LEU A 258 26.09 1.18 -2.34
N SER A 259 27.14 0.63 -1.74
CA SER A 259 28.55 0.93 -2.09
C SER A 259 28.86 0.78 -3.58
N ARG A 260 28.34 -0.28 -4.23
CA ARG A 260 28.52 -0.53 -5.67
C ARG A 260 27.82 0.50 -6.58
N TYR A 261 26.87 1.25 -6.04
CA TYR A 261 26.06 2.23 -6.75
C TYR A 261 26.41 3.67 -6.41
N ARG A 262 27.40 3.91 -5.53
CA ARG A 262 27.79 5.24 -5.04
C ARG A 262 27.85 6.30 -6.14
N ASN A 263 28.52 5.98 -7.25
CA ASN A 263 28.73 6.90 -8.37
C ASN A 263 27.82 6.60 -9.58
N ALA A 264 26.88 5.67 -9.46
CA ALA A 264 25.91 5.37 -10.51
C ALA A 264 24.82 6.45 -10.53
N PHE A 265 24.33 6.78 -11.72
CA PHE A 265 23.19 7.69 -11.84
C PHE A 265 21.90 7.00 -11.38
N VAL A 266 20.98 7.75 -10.76
CA VAL A 266 19.69 7.20 -10.31
C VAL A 266 18.91 6.52 -11.45
N THR A 267 19.01 7.05 -12.66
CA THR A 267 18.38 6.49 -13.87
C THR A 267 18.86 5.09 -14.26
N GLU A 268 20.07 4.72 -13.85
CA GLU A 268 20.70 3.42 -14.15
C GLU A 268 20.30 2.32 -13.17
N LEU A 269 19.71 2.70 -12.03
CA LEU A 269 19.37 1.79 -10.94
C LEU A 269 18.10 0.97 -11.27
N SER A 270 18.03 -0.26 -10.73
CA SER A 270 16.78 -1.03 -10.70
C SER A 270 15.73 -0.34 -9.83
N THR A 271 14.45 -0.66 -10.02
CA THR A 271 13.36 -0.11 -9.18
C THR A 271 13.61 -0.39 -7.70
N GLY A 272 13.99 -1.62 -7.34
CA GLY A 272 14.34 -1.96 -5.95
C GLY A 272 15.51 -1.15 -5.42
N THR A 273 16.57 -0.96 -6.21
CA THR A 273 17.74 -0.17 -5.78
C THR A 273 17.39 1.31 -5.61
N ARG A 274 16.57 1.90 -6.49
CA ARG A 274 16.08 3.29 -6.32
C ARG A 274 15.28 3.43 -5.03
N ARG A 275 14.52 2.41 -4.67
CA ARG A 275 13.75 2.40 -3.43
C ARG A 275 14.62 2.39 -2.18
N VAL A 276 15.74 1.67 -2.22
CA VAL A 276 16.75 1.71 -1.15
C VAL A 276 17.39 3.09 -1.06
N VAL A 277 17.65 3.77 -2.18
CA VAL A 277 18.15 5.16 -2.18
C VAL A 277 17.13 6.13 -1.58
N ASP A 278 15.85 5.97 -1.90
CA ASP A 278 14.75 6.77 -1.34
C ASP A 278 14.64 6.58 0.19
N LEU A 279 14.74 5.33 0.64
CA LEU A 279 14.83 4.99 2.06
C LEU A 279 16.06 5.62 2.72
N ALA A 280 17.24 5.57 2.07
CA ALA A 280 18.46 6.22 2.56
C ALA A 280 18.28 7.74 2.72
N CYS A 281 17.59 8.40 1.78
CA CYS A 281 17.28 9.84 1.88
C CYS A 281 16.40 10.14 3.11
N ALA A 282 15.38 9.31 3.37
CA ALA A 282 14.55 9.49 4.55
C ALA A 282 15.33 9.22 5.85
N MET A 283 16.19 8.20 5.87
CA MET A 283 17.04 7.85 7.01
C MET A 283 18.14 8.87 7.28
N ALA A 284 18.60 9.60 6.25
CA ALA A 284 19.55 10.70 6.38
C ALA A 284 19.08 11.76 7.39
N HIS A 285 17.76 11.90 7.57
CA HIS A 285 17.13 12.81 8.53
C HIS A 285 17.03 12.28 9.97
N ARG A 286 17.56 11.08 10.25
CA ARG A 286 17.49 10.39 11.55
C ARG A 286 16.08 10.45 12.16
N PRO A 287 15.05 9.99 11.42
CA PRO A 287 13.67 10.06 11.89
C PRO A 287 13.48 9.20 13.14
N ARG A 288 12.65 9.68 14.06
CA ARG A 288 12.15 8.89 15.19
C ARG A 288 11.01 7.98 14.76
N VAL A 289 10.20 8.45 13.81
CA VAL A 289 9.09 7.73 13.21
C VAL A 289 9.16 7.85 11.71
N LEU A 290 9.12 6.73 10.99
CA LEU A 290 9.16 6.69 9.53
C LEU A 290 7.86 6.10 8.97
N LEU A 291 7.21 6.84 8.09
CA LEU A 291 6.05 6.40 7.32
C LEU A 291 6.51 5.84 5.98
N LEU A 292 6.19 4.59 5.67
CA LEU A 292 6.59 3.89 4.45
C LEU A 292 5.34 3.53 3.64
N ASP A 293 5.12 4.23 2.52
CA ASP A 293 3.94 4.07 1.68
C ASP A 293 4.25 3.12 0.51
N GLU A 294 3.85 1.86 0.63
CA GLU A 294 4.10 0.76 -0.32
C GLU A 294 5.58 0.63 -0.73
N PRO A 295 6.51 0.35 0.21
CA PRO A 295 7.93 0.20 -0.10
C PRO A 295 8.23 -0.91 -1.11
N SER A 296 7.41 -1.94 -1.24
CA SER A 296 7.61 -3.05 -2.19
C SER A 296 6.88 -2.91 -3.53
N SER A 297 6.20 -1.79 -3.79
CA SER A 297 5.46 -1.63 -5.04
C SER A 297 6.40 -1.62 -6.26
N GLY A 298 6.13 -2.50 -7.24
CA GLY A 298 6.87 -2.55 -8.50
C GLY A 298 8.30 -3.12 -8.44
N ILE A 299 8.70 -3.76 -7.33
CA ILE A 299 10.01 -4.42 -7.19
C ILE A 299 9.88 -5.94 -7.28
N ALA A 300 10.95 -6.64 -7.64
CA ALA A 300 10.91 -8.10 -7.73
C ALA A 300 10.78 -8.77 -6.36
N GLN A 301 10.21 -9.98 -6.27
CA GLN A 301 10.02 -10.69 -5.00
C GLN A 301 11.31 -10.82 -4.16
N ARG A 302 12.44 -11.13 -4.79
CA ARG A 302 13.74 -11.21 -4.12
C ARG A 302 14.22 -9.85 -3.59
N GLU A 303 13.90 -8.77 -4.29
CA GLU A 303 14.20 -7.41 -3.84
C GLU A 303 13.27 -7.00 -2.68
N SER A 304 12.00 -7.43 -2.69
CA SER A 304 11.04 -7.25 -1.58
C SER A 304 11.50 -7.98 -0.30
N GLU A 305 11.96 -9.22 -0.43
CA GLU A 305 12.54 -9.97 0.70
C GLU A 305 13.78 -9.28 1.27
N ALA A 306 14.68 -8.79 0.41
CA ALA A 306 15.86 -8.02 0.84
C ALA A 306 15.49 -6.68 1.49
N MET A 307 14.46 -5.99 0.99
CA MET A 307 13.92 -4.78 1.60
C MET A 307 13.38 -5.06 3.01
N GLY A 308 12.72 -6.20 3.21
CA GLY A 308 12.25 -6.62 4.52
C GLY A 308 13.38 -6.76 5.54
N GLU A 309 14.48 -7.43 5.17
CA GLU A 309 15.68 -7.53 6.02
C GLU A 309 16.29 -6.17 6.32
N LEU A 310 16.40 -5.30 5.30
CA LEU A 310 16.93 -3.96 5.44
C LEU A 310 16.12 -3.13 6.44
N LEU A 311 14.78 -3.16 6.36
CA LEU A 311 13.91 -2.46 7.30
C LEU A 311 14.08 -2.99 8.73
N LEU A 312 14.20 -4.30 8.90
CA LEU A 312 14.46 -4.88 10.23
C LEU A 312 15.82 -4.46 10.80
N GLY A 313 16.87 -4.45 9.97
CA GLY A 313 18.20 -3.95 10.34
C GLY A 313 18.18 -2.49 10.76
N LEU A 314 17.60 -1.61 9.93
CA LEU A 314 17.51 -0.18 10.21
C LEU A 314 16.74 0.10 11.51
N ARG A 315 15.63 -0.60 11.76
CA ARG A 315 14.88 -0.50 13.02
C ARG A 315 15.76 -0.91 14.21
N ALA A 316 16.50 -2.02 14.11
CA ALA A 316 17.34 -2.52 15.19
C ALA A 316 18.51 -1.57 15.51
N GLU A 317 19.12 -0.97 14.49
CA GLU A 317 20.27 -0.07 14.62
C GLU A 317 19.87 1.33 15.09
N THR A 318 18.78 1.87 14.55
CA THR A 318 18.37 3.27 14.82
C THR A 318 17.36 3.41 15.95
N GLY A 319 16.63 2.34 16.29
CA GLY A 319 15.52 2.38 17.24
C GLY A 319 14.28 3.15 16.75
N ALA A 320 14.24 3.53 15.47
CA ALA A 320 13.10 4.24 14.89
C ALA A 320 11.85 3.34 14.83
N SER A 321 10.68 3.95 15.02
CA SER A 321 9.38 3.29 14.83
C SER A 321 8.93 3.42 13.38
N PHE A 322 8.40 2.35 12.79
CA PHE A 322 7.94 2.37 11.41
C PHE A 322 6.42 2.17 11.35
N ILE A 323 5.76 2.93 10.47
CA ILE A 323 4.39 2.64 10.04
C ILE A 323 4.47 2.32 8.56
N VAL A 324 4.09 1.11 8.18
CA VAL A 324 4.27 0.60 6.82
C VAL A 324 2.90 0.31 6.22
N ILE A 325 2.51 1.08 5.20
CA ILE A 325 1.39 0.72 4.35
C ILE A 325 1.88 -0.28 3.32
N GLU A 326 1.25 -1.46 3.27
CA GLU A 326 1.61 -2.48 2.30
C GLU A 326 0.40 -3.26 1.78
N HIS A 327 0.51 -3.72 0.54
CA HIS A 327 -0.42 -4.67 -0.05
C HIS A 327 0.21 -6.06 -0.22
N ASP A 328 1.54 -6.17 -0.16
CA ASP A 328 2.26 -7.44 -0.10
C ASP A 328 2.12 -8.06 1.31
N VAL A 329 1.11 -8.91 1.47
CA VAL A 329 0.82 -9.61 2.74
C VAL A 329 2.03 -10.42 3.24
N PRO A 330 2.75 -11.19 2.42
CA PRO A 330 4.03 -11.78 2.80
C PRO A 330 5.02 -10.81 3.43
N LEU A 331 5.35 -9.69 2.78
CA LEU A 331 6.33 -8.72 3.31
C LEU A 331 5.84 -8.10 4.63
N VAL A 332 4.62 -7.55 4.64
CA VAL A 332 4.10 -6.87 5.84
C VAL A 332 3.97 -7.82 7.02
N SER A 333 3.61 -9.09 6.78
CA SER A 333 3.56 -10.12 7.81
C SER A 333 4.95 -10.50 8.35
N TYR A 334 5.97 -10.37 7.50
CA TYR A 334 7.35 -10.67 7.87
C TYR A 334 7.92 -9.59 8.79
N ILE A 335 7.75 -8.32 8.44
CA ILE A 335 8.40 -7.20 9.15
C ILE A 335 7.62 -6.69 10.36
N SER A 336 6.28 -6.72 10.33
CA SER A 336 5.45 -6.02 11.31
C SER A 336 5.30 -6.76 12.64
N ASP A 337 5.37 -6.02 13.74
CA ASP A 337 5.05 -6.54 15.08
C ASP A 337 3.53 -6.64 15.28
N ARG A 338 2.79 -5.65 14.76
CA ARG A 338 1.33 -5.58 14.79
C ARG A 338 0.80 -5.15 13.44
N LEU A 339 -0.46 -5.50 13.19
CA LEU A 339 -1.19 -5.07 12.00
C LEU A 339 -2.45 -4.28 12.37
N VAL A 340 -2.78 -3.33 11.51
CA VAL A 340 -4.06 -2.63 11.44
C VAL A 340 -4.63 -2.84 10.05
N CYS A 341 -5.88 -3.27 9.95
CA CYS A 341 -6.59 -3.41 8.69
C CYS A 341 -7.58 -2.26 8.51
N LEU A 342 -7.39 -1.45 7.48
CA LEU A 342 -8.32 -0.43 7.03
C LEU A 342 -9.25 -0.98 5.94
N HIS A 343 -10.53 -0.66 6.03
CA HIS A 343 -11.51 -0.92 4.99
C HIS A 343 -12.55 0.20 4.97
N LEU A 344 -12.81 0.77 3.78
CA LEU A 344 -13.75 1.88 3.57
C LEU A 344 -13.56 3.06 4.55
N GLY A 345 -12.31 3.36 4.90
CA GLY A 345 -11.99 4.47 5.80
C GLY A 345 -12.13 4.17 7.29
N GLU A 346 -12.40 2.92 7.68
CA GLU A 346 -12.54 2.49 9.08
C GLU A 346 -11.50 1.41 9.42
N VAL A 347 -11.14 1.32 10.70
CA VAL A 347 -10.31 0.22 11.22
C VAL A 347 -11.23 -0.97 11.51
N ILE A 348 -11.06 -2.07 10.76
CA ILE A 348 -11.88 -3.28 10.93
C ILE A 348 -11.21 -4.35 11.80
N ALA A 349 -9.88 -4.28 11.96
CA ALA A 349 -9.12 -5.17 12.83
C ALA A 349 -7.78 -4.52 13.21
N GLU A 350 -7.35 -4.78 14.44
CA GLU A 350 -6.05 -4.38 14.96
C GLU A 350 -5.57 -5.44 15.95
N GLY A 351 -4.28 -5.79 15.90
CA GLY A 351 -3.71 -6.76 16.84
C GLY A 351 -2.40 -7.36 16.38
N GLU A 352 -2.06 -8.51 16.97
CA GLU A 352 -0.90 -9.29 16.52
C GLU A 352 -1.09 -9.71 15.06
N THR A 353 0.00 -9.70 14.29
CA THR A 353 0.01 -9.99 12.86
C THR A 353 -0.77 -11.25 12.50
N THR A 354 -0.58 -12.32 13.27
CA THR A 354 -1.24 -13.62 13.03
C THR A 354 -2.73 -13.60 13.34
N GLU A 355 -3.17 -12.82 14.32
CA GLU A 355 -4.58 -12.68 14.68
C GLU A 355 -5.33 -11.91 13.60
N VAL A 356 -4.76 -10.79 13.14
CA VAL A 356 -5.35 -9.93 12.09
C VAL A 356 -5.47 -10.67 10.76
N LEU A 357 -4.43 -11.40 10.33
CA LEU A 357 -4.45 -12.15 9.07
C LEU A 357 -5.42 -13.34 9.08
N ASN A 358 -5.79 -13.84 10.27
CA ASN A 358 -6.79 -14.90 10.43
C ASN A 358 -8.21 -14.36 10.65
N ASN A 359 -8.38 -13.04 10.77
CA ASN A 359 -9.67 -12.43 11.00
C ASN A 359 -10.58 -12.60 9.75
N PRO A 360 -11.78 -13.21 9.88
CA PRO A 360 -12.71 -13.38 8.77
C PRO A 360 -13.14 -12.07 8.08
N ASP A 361 -13.24 -10.97 8.82
CA ASP A 361 -13.66 -9.66 8.29
C ASP A 361 -12.53 -9.06 7.43
N VAL A 362 -11.28 -9.22 7.85
CA VAL A 362 -10.08 -8.81 7.08
C VAL A 362 -10.01 -9.58 5.77
N ILE A 363 -10.17 -10.90 5.82
CA ILE A 363 -10.20 -11.74 4.63
C ILE A 363 -11.34 -11.28 3.71
N SER A 364 -12.55 -11.10 4.24
CA SER A 364 -13.72 -10.73 3.44
C SER A 364 -13.58 -9.36 2.77
N ALA A 365 -13.03 -8.37 3.49
CA ALA A 365 -12.72 -7.04 2.96
C ALA A 365 -11.72 -7.08 1.80
N TYR A 366 -10.73 -7.97 1.86
CA TYR A 366 -9.77 -8.20 0.76
C TYR A 366 -10.38 -8.94 -0.43
N LEU A 367 -11.46 -9.69 -0.21
CA LEU A 367 -12.18 -10.45 -1.24
C LEU A 367 -13.22 -9.64 -2.02
N GLY A 368 -13.44 -8.37 -1.67
CA GLY A 368 -14.50 -7.57 -2.26
C GLY A 368 -15.91 -8.15 -2.02
N ARG A 369 -16.07 -8.94 -0.96
CA ARG A 369 -17.38 -9.42 -0.51
C ARG A 369 -18.04 -8.35 0.33
N ASP A 370 -18.45 -7.27 -0.33
CA ASP A 370 -19.28 -6.24 0.29
C ASP A 370 -20.66 -6.86 0.57
N ASP A 371 -20.87 -7.29 1.80
CA ASP A 371 -22.20 -7.40 2.45
C ASP A 371 -22.15 -7.81 3.94
N VAL A 372 -20.97 -7.97 4.54
CA VAL A 372 -20.86 -8.25 5.97
C VAL A 372 -20.21 -7.05 6.66
N THR A 373 -21.05 -6.06 7.01
CA THR A 373 -21.10 -5.34 8.31
C THR A 373 -21.82 -3.99 8.16
N ILE A 374 -23.10 -4.00 7.78
CA ILE A 374 -24.04 -2.87 8.04
C ILE A 374 -25.20 -3.32 8.95
N ASN A 375 -25.37 -4.62 9.20
CA ASN A 375 -26.54 -5.15 9.90
C ASN A 375 -26.36 -5.45 11.41
N ARG A 376 -25.29 -4.98 12.07
CA ARG A 376 -25.15 -5.12 13.54
C ARG A 376 -25.39 -3.85 14.36
N SER A 377 -25.51 -2.68 13.72
CA SER A 377 -25.84 -1.42 14.40
C SER A 377 -27.31 -0.99 14.26
N ARG A 378 -28.17 -1.79 13.62
CA ARG A 378 -29.63 -1.57 13.58
C ARG A 378 -30.46 -2.36 14.59
N SER A 379 -29.83 -3.16 15.45
CA SER A 379 -30.53 -3.84 16.55
C SER A 379 -30.42 -3.07 17.87
N SER A 380 -30.80 -1.79 17.87
CA SER A 380 -31.32 -1.12 19.07
C SER A 380 -32.00 0.19 18.67
N SER A 381 -33.18 0.44 19.24
CA SER A 381 -34.07 1.59 19.08
C SER A 381 -34.93 1.65 17.80
N SER A 382 -36.17 1.17 17.91
CA SER A 382 -37.39 2.00 17.81
C SER A 382 -38.63 1.09 17.80
N GLU A 383 -39.30 0.96 18.94
CA GLU A 383 -40.69 0.51 19.00
C GLU A 383 -41.55 1.52 18.23
N VAL A 384 -42.36 1.04 17.28
CA VAL A 384 -43.39 1.83 16.61
C VAL A 384 -44.75 1.38 17.16
N PRO A 385 -45.60 2.28 17.68
CA PRO A 385 -46.90 1.90 18.20
C PRO A 385 -47.92 1.69 17.07
N VAL A 386 -48.78 0.70 17.27
CA VAL A 386 -49.91 0.32 16.40
C VAL A 386 -51.05 1.35 16.55
N PRO A 387 -51.69 1.84 15.47
CA PRO A 387 -52.97 2.52 15.57
C PRO A 387 -54.12 1.54 15.30
N GLN A 388 -55.07 1.46 16.24
CA GLN A 388 -56.39 0.84 16.06
C GLN A 388 -57.38 1.86 15.48
N GLY A 389 -58.30 1.39 14.61
CA GLY A 389 -59.60 2.03 14.40
C GLY A 389 -60.05 2.14 12.94
N ALA A 390 -60.95 1.23 12.51
CA ALA A 390 -61.85 1.42 11.37
C ALA A 390 -63.13 2.19 11.82
N PRO A 391 -63.98 2.72 10.92
CA PRO A 391 -64.98 1.84 10.28
C PRO A 391 -65.40 2.17 8.82
N THR A 392 -65.70 1.08 8.09
CA THR A 392 -66.74 0.82 7.06
C THR A 392 -67.45 1.94 6.27
N GLY A 393 -67.57 1.72 4.95
CA GLY A 393 -68.64 2.29 4.11
C GLY A 393 -68.56 1.93 2.61
N ASP A 394 -69.40 0.98 2.19
CA ASP A 394 -70.06 0.72 0.88
C ASP A 394 -69.39 0.89 -0.51
N ALA A 395 -69.60 -0.12 -1.35
CA ALA A 395 -69.40 -0.19 -2.82
C ALA A 395 -70.66 0.35 -3.57
N PRO A 396 -70.88 0.25 -4.93
CA PRO A 396 -70.07 -0.34 -6.02
C PRO A 396 -70.08 0.42 -7.40
N THR A 397 -69.45 -0.19 -8.43
CA THR A 397 -69.70 -0.06 -9.92
C THR A 397 -69.25 1.26 -10.60
N THR A 398 -68.56 1.31 -11.75
CA THR A 398 -69.02 0.86 -13.09
C THR A 398 -67.87 0.92 -14.13
N ILE A 399 -68.00 0.07 -15.15
CA ILE A 399 -67.24 -0.13 -16.41
C ILE A 399 -67.25 1.14 -17.30
N VAL A 400 -66.28 1.30 -18.23
CA VAL A 400 -66.44 1.65 -19.69
C VAL A 400 -65.08 1.99 -20.38
N SER A 401 -64.67 1.07 -21.25
CA SER A 401 -64.01 1.16 -22.59
C SER A 401 -62.98 2.26 -23.00
N ASP A 402 -61.79 1.78 -23.40
CA ASP A 402 -61.03 1.96 -24.68
C ASP A 402 -61.69 2.72 -25.88
N PRO A 403 -60.99 3.02 -27.01
CA PRO A 403 -59.54 3.17 -27.32
C PRO A 403 -59.25 4.39 -28.28
N VAL A 404 -58.03 4.47 -28.88
CA VAL A 404 -57.71 4.81 -30.31
C VAL A 404 -56.55 5.81 -30.53
N VAL A 405 -55.45 5.28 -31.13
CA VAL A 405 -54.62 5.75 -32.29
C VAL A 405 -53.93 7.13 -32.19
N GLY A 406 -52.66 7.34 -32.59
CA GLY A 406 -51.66 6.54 -33.29
C GLY A 406 -50.53 7.47 -33.82
N GLY A 407 -49.53 6.87 -34.48
CA GLY A 407 -48.60 7.60 -35.37
C GLY A 407 -47.15 7.71 -34.89
N GLY A 408 -46.29 6.80 -35.37
CA GLY A 408 -44.92 7.19 -35.80
C GLY A 408 -44.95 7.56 -37.29
N PRO A 409 -43.81 7.66 -38.01
CA PRO A 409 -42.40 7.78 -37.59
C PRO A 409 -41.67 8.96 -38.30
N ALA A 410 -40.39 9.23 -37.99
CA ALA A 410 -39.44 9.87 -38.92
C ALA A 410 -37.96 9.70 -38.50
N GLU A 411 -37.19 8.97 -39.31
CA GLU A 411 -35.73 9.08 -39.49
C GLU A 411 -35.39 10.49 -40.01
N ALA A 412 -34.24 11.15 -39.81
CA ALA A 412 -32.82 10.87 -40.13
C ALA A 412 -32.04 12.21 -39.82
N PRO A 413 -30.73 12.46 -40.11
CA PRO A 413 -29.64 11.62 -40.64
C PRO A 413 -28.30 11.74 -39.85
N PRO A 414 -27.19 11.12 -40.29
CA PRO A 414 -25.85 11.26 -39.68
C PRO A 414 -24.99 12.35 -40.37
N VAL A 415 -23.66 12.33 -40.09
CA VAL A 415 -22.53 13.17 -40.58
C VAL A 415 -22.20 14.33 -39.61
N SER A 416 -21.03 14.43 -38.96
CA SER A 416 -19.64 14.17 -39.37
C SER A 416 -18.77 13.65 -38.23
#